data_AF-A0A6P4FSW0-F1
#
_entry.id   AF-A0A6P4FSW0-F1
#
_cell.length_a   1.000
_cell.length_b   1.000
_cell.length_c   1.000
_cell.angle_alpha   90.00
_cell.angle_beta   90.00
_cell.angle_gamma   90.00
#
_symmetry.space_group_name_H-M   'P 1'
#
loop_
_entity.id
_entity.type
_entity.pdbx_description
1 polymer ?
#
loop_
_entity_poly.entity_id
_entity_poly.type
_entity_poly.pdbx_seq_one_letter_code
_entity_poly.pdbx_strand_id
1 'polypeptide(L)'
;MSLRMSFLGCLLVASTILVLQVQANVETNEVDQPDTYMLQGVHVYPNDRQCVLVGGLCVKTDDCIEPTSNKGLCPSSAGLGVECCYELRSRSHSLHP
;
A
#
# COMPACT_ATOMS: atom_id res chain seq x y z
N MET A 1 9.09 -18.76 -56.95
CA MET A 1 8.53 -17.68 -56.11
C MET A 1 8.52 -18.16 -54.65
N SER A 2 9.49 -17.77 -53.81
CA SER A 2 9.46 -18.18 -52.38
C SER A 2 10.30 -17.31 -51.42
N LEU A 3 11.16 -16.40 -51.89
CA LEU A 3 11.88 -15.49 -50.96
C LEU A 3 11.01 -14.28 -50.57
N ARG A 4 10.28 -13.69 -51.53
CA ARG A 4 9.49 -12.47 -51.32
C ARG A 4 8.36 -12.64 -50.30
N MET A 5 7.70 -13.81 -50.25
CA MET A 5 6.61 -14.05 -49.31
C MET A 5 7.10 -14.27 -47.87
N SER A 6 8.33 -14.76 -47.68
CA SER A 6 8.94 -14.91 -46.37
C SER A 6 9.38 -13.56 -45.78
N PHE A 7 9.94 -12.67 -46.61
CA PHE A 7 10.29 -11.30 -46.17
C PHE A 7 9.06 -10.46 -45.80
N LEU A 8 7.96 -10.57 -46.55
CA LEU A 8 6.70 -9.92 -46.17
C LEU A 8 6.15 -10.46 -44.85
N GLY A 9 6.24 -11.78 -44.62
CA GLY A 9 5.84 -12.39 -43.35
C GLY A 9 6.65 -11.85 -42.16
N CYS A 10 7.97 -11.79 -42.28
CA CYS A 10 8.83 -11.24 -41.23
C CYS A 10 8.59 -9.75 -40.98
N LEU A 11 8.34 -8.96 -42.03
CA LEU A 11 8.02 -7.53 -41.91
C LEU A 11 6.69 -7.30 -41.19
N LEU A 12 5.68 -8.15 -41.42
CA LEU A 12 4.39 -8.08 -40.74
C LEU A 12 4.52 -8.44 -39.25
N VAL A 13 5.31 -9.47 -38.92
CA VAL A 13 5.58 -9.86 -37.52
C VAL A 13 6.40 -8.78 -36.80
N ALA A 14 7.39 -8.18 -37.46
CA ALA A 14 8.18 -7.11 -36.87
C ALA A 14 7.34 -5.85 -36.60
N SER A 15 6.44 -5.50 -37.52
CA SER A 15 5.57 -4.33 -37.36
C SER A 15 4.49 -4.53 -36.29
N THR A 16 3.93 -5.74 -36.12
CA THR A 16 3.01 -6.01 -34.99
C THR A 16 3.72 -5.96 -33.63
N ILE A 17 4.97 -6.43 -33.53
CA ILE A 17 5.76 -6.33 -32.30
C ILE A 17 6.01 -4.86 -31.92
N LEU A 18 6.31 -3.99 -32.89
CA LEU A 18 6.53 -2.56 -32.63
C LEU A 18 5.25 -1.84 -32.16
N VAL A 19 4.08 -2.20 -32.69
CA VAL A 19 2.79 -1.63 -32.25
C VAL A 19 2.40 -2.09 -30.85
N LEU A 20 2.77 -3.32 -30.45
CA LEU A 20 2.52 -3.83 -29.09
C LEU A 20 3.30 -3.07 -28.00
N GLN A 21 4.46 -2.49 -28.32
CA GLN A 21 5.30 -1.78 -27.33
C GLN A 21 4.78 -0.38 -26.99
N VAL A 22 3.82 0.17 -27.75
CA VAL A 22 3.34 1.56 -27.60
C VAL A 22 2.14 1.68 -26.63
N GLN A 23 1.60 0.55 -26.13
CA GLN A 23 0.47 0.56 -25.18
C GLN A 23 0.83 0.15 -23.75
N ALA A 24 2.11 0.15 -23.37
CA ALA A 24 2.47 0.25 -21.96
C ALA A 24 2.33 1.71 -21.50
N ASN A 25 1.09 2.22 -21.58
CA ASN A 25 0.69 3.43 -20.90
C ASN A 25 0.79 3.15 -19.39
N VAL A 26 1.96 3.38 -18.80
CA VAL A 26 2.12 3.47 -17.35
C VAL A 26 1.59 4.84 -16.93
N GLU A 27 0.32 5.08 -17.22
CA GLU A 27 -0.42 6.19 -16.62
C GLU A 27 -0.64 5.80 -15.16
N THR A 28 0.23 6.36 -14.32
CA THR A 28 -0.10 6.89 -12.99
C THR A 28 -1.00 5.98 -12.16
N ASN A 29 -0.45 4.87 -11.66
CA ASN A 29 -1.00 4.21 -10.49
C ASN A 29 -0.63 5.05 -9.23
N GLU A 30 -1.05 6.32 -9.21
CA GLU A 30 -1.15 7.03 -7.94
C GLU A 30 -2.33 6.42 -7.21
N VAL A 31 -2.00 5.52 -6.29
CA VAL A 31 -2.93 5.04 -5.28
C VAL A 31 -3.15 6.22 -4.32
N ASP A 32 -4.10 7.09 -4.66
CA ASP A 32 -4.66 8.12 -3.76
C ASP A 32 -5.55 7.44 -2.71
N GLN A 33 -4.98 6.45 -2.04
CA GLN A 33 -5.63 5.74 -0.95
C GLN A 33 -5.05 6.32 0.33
N PRO A 34 -5.89 6.71 1.30
CA PRO A 34 -5.38 7.21 2.57
C PRO A 34 -4.36 6.22 3.11
N ASP A 35 -3.23 6.69 3.64
CA ASP A 35 -2.09 5.90 4.16
C ASP A 35 -2.46 5.03 5.39
N THR A 36 -3.73 4.64 5.51
CA THR A 36 -4.34 3.95 6.63
C THR A 36 -4.74 2.55 6.19
N TYR A 37 -4.38 1.53 6.97
CA TYR A 37 -4.73 0.13 6.70
C TYR A 37 -5.32 -0.54 7.93
N MET A 38 -5.93 -1.72 7.77
CA MET A 38 -6.54 -2.46 8.87
C MET A 38 -5.62 -3.57 9.37
N LEU A 39 -5.39 -3.64 10.68
CA LEU A 39 -4.66 -4.72 11.33
C LEU A 39 -5.48 -5.23 12.53
N GLN A 40 -5.86 -6.52 12.53
CA GLN A 40 -6.67 -7.13 13.60
C GLN A 40 -7.98 -6.36 13.92
N GLY A 41 -8.58 -5.75 12.91
CA GLY A 41 -9.81 -4.94 13.06
C GLY A 41 -9.57 -3.50 13.57
N VAL A 42 -8.32 -3.06 13.66
CA VAL A 42 -7.92 -1.71 14.08
C VAL A 42 -7.40 -0.91 12.89
N HIS A 43 -7.79 0.37 12.80
CA HIS A 43 -7.23 1.31 11.82
C HIS A 43 -5.82 1.74 12.24
N VAL A 44 -4.84 1.41 11.40
CA VAL A 44 -3.45 1.84 11.51
C VAL A 44 -3.21 3.03 10.60
N TYR A 45 -2.83 4.16 11.18
CA TYR A 45 -2.52 5.43 10.51
C TYR A 45 -1.11 5.41 9.91
N PRO A 46 -0.77 6.35 9.01
CA PRO A 46 0.61 6.49 8.52
C PRO A 46 1.58 6.55 9.70
N ASN A 47 2.54 5.61 9.69
CA ASN A 47 3.50 5.50 10.78
C ASN A 47 4.58 6.56 10.64
N ASP A 48 4.74 7.38 11.67
CA ASP A 48 5.84 8.31 11.76
C ASP A 48 7.14 7.58 12.15
N ARG A 49 8.27 8.04 11.62
CA ARG A 49 9.60 7.45 11.86
C ARG A 49 9.90 7.22 13.35
N GLN A 50 9.42 8.13 14.20
CA GLN A 50 9.66 8.08 15.64
C GLN A 50 8.98 6.87 16.30
N CYS A 51 7.77 6.52 15.84
CA CYS A 51 7.04 5.34 16.31
C CYS A 51 7.63 4.03 15.76
N VAL A 52 8.01 4.01 14.47
CA VAL A 52 8.61 2.82 13.85
C VAL A 52 9.95 2.45 14.49
N LEU A 53 10.78 3.45 14.83
CA LEU A 53 12.09 3.21 15.46
C LEU A 53 12.01 2.52 16.82
N VAL A 54 10.88 2.65 17.52
CA VAL A 54 10.66 1.93 18.78
C VAL A 54 9.93 0.60 18.58
N GLY A 55 9.54 0.28 17.34
CA GLY A 55 8.83 -0.96 16.98
C GLY A 55 7.31 -0.89 17.16
N GLY A 56 6.72 0.31 17.23
CA GLY A 56 5.27 0.48 17.40
C GLY A 56 4.52 0.82 16.12
N LEU A 57 3.20 0.95 16.26
CA LEU A 57 2.26 1.37 15.22
C LEU A 57 1.43 2.57 15.68
N CYS A 58 1.12 3.48 14.75
CA CYS A 58 0.25 4.63 14.99
C CYS A 58 -1.22 4.21 14.90
N VAL A 59 -1.91 4.16 16.04
CA VAL A 59 -3.34 3.79 16.14
C VAL A 59 -4.08 4.73 17.06
N LYS A 60 -5.42 4.73 17.02
CA LYS A 60 -6.23 5.43 18.03
C LYS A 60 -5.89 4.91 19.42
N THR A 61 -5.80 5.83 20.38
CA THR A 61 -5.46 5.48 21.78
C THR A 61 -6.40 4.41 22.35
N ASP A 62 -7.69 4.43 21.99
CA ASP A 62 -8.69 3.47 22.47
C ASP A 62 -8.50 2.04 21.92
N ASP A 63 -7.85 1.92 20.77
CA ASP A 63 -7.53 0.65 20.12
C ASP A 63 -6.16 0.10 20.57
N CYS A 64 -5.48 0.76 21.51
CA CYS A 64 -4.20 0.34 22.06
C CYS A 64 -4.35 -0.39 23.39
N ILE A 65 -3.71 -1.55 23.53
CA ILE A 65 -3.56 -2.28 24.81
C ILE A 65 -2.30 -1.78 25.51
N GLU A 66 -1.16 -1.81 24.80
CA GLU A 66 0.15 -1.45 25.35
C GLU A 66 0.71 -0.21 24.64
N PRO A 67 0.55 0.99 25.21
CA PRO A 67 1.11 2.21 24.63
C PRO A 67 2.63 2.27 24.83
N THR A 68 3.35 2.96 23.94
CA THR A 68 4.76 3.23 24.15
C THR A 68 5.00 4.15 25.36
N SER A 69 6.15 4.02 26.00
CA SER A 69 6.55 4.87 27.14
C SER A 69 6.65 6.36 26.76
N ASN A 70 7.08 6.64 25.53
CA ASN A 70 7.14 8.00 24.99
C ASN A 70 5.82 8.34 24.29
N LYS A 71 5.34 9.57 24.46
CA LYS A 71 4.14 10.11 23.80
C LYS A 71 4.52 11.01 22.62
N GLY A 72 3.56 11.27 21.74
CA GLY A 72 3.71 12.14 20.59
C GLY A 72 4.59 11.55 19.49
N LEU A 73 4.73 10.23 19.43
CA LEU A 73 5.56 9.55 18.42
C LEU A 73 4.87 9.45 17.05
N CYS A 74 3.60 9.85 16.97
CA CYS A 74 2.78 9.91 15.75
C CYS A 74 2.34 11.35 15.40
N PRO A 75 3.28 12.32 15.22
CA PRO A 75 2.96 13.73 14.99
C PRO A 75 2.08 13.99 13.76
N SER A 76 2.19 13.19 12.70
CA SER A 76 1.40 13.36 11.48
C SER A 76 -0.10 13.14 11.72
N SER A 77 -0.44 12.39 12.77
CA SER A 77 -1.82 12.06 13.15
C SER A 77 -2.21 12.61 14.54
N ALA A 78 -1.43 13.53 15.12
CA ALA A 78 -1.64 14.00 16.50
C ALA A 78 -3.03 14.62 16.74
N GLY A 79 -3.60 15.30 15.74
CA GLY A 79 -4.95 15.88 15.81
C GLY A 79 -6.09 14.85 15.81
N LEU A 80 -5.77 13.57 15.57
CA LEU A 80 -6.73 12.49 15.48
C LEU A 80 -6.76 11.63 16.75
N GLY A 81 -6.08 12.00 17.84
CA GLY A 81 -6.03 11.17 19.06
C GLY A 81 -5.31 9.83 18.86
N VAL A 82 -4.37 9.83 17.90
CA VAL A 82 -3.52 8.71 17.54
C VAL A 82 -2.24 8.77 18.36
N GLU A 83 -1.79 7.60 18.84
CA GLU A 83 -0.53 7.45 19.56
C GLU A 83 0.18 6.17 19.12
N CYS A 84 1.47 6.07 19.42
CA CYS A 84 2.27 4.89 19.15
C CYS A 84 1.95 3.76 20.15
N CYS A 85 1.77 2.56 19.61
CA CYS A 85 1.29 1.40 20.33
C CYS A 85 2.10 0.14 19.99
N TYR A 86 2.37 -0.70 20.99
CA TYR A 86 3.00 -2.01 20.83
C TYR A 86 2.00 -3.13 20.57
N GLU A 87 0.87 -3.12 21.30
CA GLU A 87 -0.13 -4.18 21.22
C GLU A 87 -1.52 -3.62 20.94
N LEU A 88 -2.17 -4.14 19.89
CA LEU A 88 -3.49 -3.69 19.45
C LEU A 88 -4.61 -4.43 20.19
N ARG A 89 -5.68 -3.70 20.51
CA ARG A 89 -6.93 -4.27 21.00
C ARG A 89 -7.63 -4.95 19.84
N SER A 90 -7.41 -6.26 19.70
CA SER A 90 -8.07 -7.04 18.65
C SER A 90 -9.58 -6.83 18.72
N ARG A 91 -10.15 -6.40 17.59
CA ARG A 91 -11.60 -6.40 17.41
C ARG A 91 -11.91 -7.69 16.67
N SER A 92 -12.28 -8.73 17.42
CA SER A 92 -12.83 -9.93 16.81
C SER A 92 -14.05 -9.49 16.00
N HIS A 93 -13.94 -9.53 14.67
CA HIS A 93 -15.14 -9.67 13.85
C HIS A 93 -15.73 -11.00 14.28
N SER A 94 -16.75 -10.98 15.14
CA SER A 94 -17.64 -12.12 15.30
C SER A 94 -18.15 -12.42 13.90
N LEU A 95 -17.56 -13.43 13.25
CA LEU A 95 -18.22 -14.17 12.19
C LEU A 95 -19.48 -14.75 12.86
N HIS A 96 -20.57 -13.98 12.81
CA HIS A 96 -21.88 -14.49 13.17
C HIS A 96 -22.20 -15.61 12.17
N PRO A 97 -22.57 -16.81 12.65
CA PRO A 97 -22.99 -17.92 11.80
C PRO A 97 -24.27 -17.59 11.02
#